data_AF-A0A849WMM6-F1
#
_entry.id   AF-A0A849WMM6-F1
#
_cell.length_a   1.000
_cell.length_b   1.000
_cell.length_c   1.000
_cell.angle_alpha   90.00
_cell.angle_beta   90.00
_cell.angle_gamma   90.00
#
_symmetry.space_group_name_H-M   'P 1'
#
loop_
_entity.id
_entity.type
_entity.pdbx_description
1 polymer ?
#
loop_
_entity_poly.entity_id
_entity_poly.type
_entity_poly.pdbx_seq_one_letter_code
_entity_poly.pdbx_strand_id
1 'polypeptide(L)'
;MGLYVFSITNRSAIHPESWSMIYDKVHYMLQSFPIRLISLNKKMKYGVPVYMYDNDLIHNQGKEEEFIDIIGDSISCQLGENYRLYKVKVNKKFEQKEYKDILFVEKDSISNGNISASGHDIFEAKSQGYPFHFAALAIGIIIESLYPKASYVHGDITYDQARMMVAWLNKRIHFPAFMPVCFDMEKLWERLSLLYEDRMQRIERFEAICKLSVYEIANFLKNKNEQENYLENLANNLLRYSNIDCIGVSNLFNQAFYLYDDLLGIIKLIDKANDISKRQENQNRKKTSYEEVFLVLLKKMETIKKKDIFPNNPMGNNIESTINSTFFECLAGPSRLELNYSLDDLKKAFLNNTCLSEESLDKVIREYNEQKSQKEDSQKSSNQNEIFQRLAKLIESNIAKKEITEDFDVERILDDVEQIEAKLLKIAQDQAIKLDLSPHHLEMLKSGYQSIADRQLLEILFPWKEKAKAIEGLYNLASKKKIVLFDTMWEYIEAEEDMKCLPLISILFSIEDNSMAYYKMKIYILSHPELWKSLAPSWNKENMKNYPI
;
A
#
# COMPACT_ATOMS: atom_id res chain seq x y z
N MET A 1 -2.43 1.76 7.50
CA MET A 1 -2.76 0.42 6.94
C MET A 1 -1.69 0.07 5.92
N GLY A 2 -1.37 -1.22 5.71
CA GLY A 2 -0.46 -1.61 4.62
C GLY A 2 -1.18 -1.74 3.28
N LEU A 3 -0.43 -1.76 2.18
CA LEU A 3 -0.91 -2.06 0.83
C LEU A 3 -0.78 -3.55 0.53
N TYR A 4 -1.78 -4.13 -0.15
CA TYR A 4 -1.91 -5.56 -0.39
C TYR A 4 -2.02 -5.90 -1.87
N VAL A 5 -1.46 -7.05 -2.23
CA VAL A 5 -1.85 -7.83 -3.41
C VAL A 5 -2.49 -9.10 -2.88
N PHE A 6 -3.75 -9.32 -3.23
CA PHE A 6 -4.48 -10.54 -2.91
C PHE A 6 -4.61 -11.39 -4.16
N SER A 7 -4.30 -12.68 -4.03
CA SER A 7 -4.52 -13.68 -5.08
C SER A 7 -5.44 -14.76 -4.52
N ILE A 8 -6.74 -14.47 -4.53
CA ILE A 8 -7.77 -15.32 -3.96
C ILE A 8 -7.91 -16.56 -4.82
N THR A 9 -7.55 -17.71 -4.25
CA THR A 9 -7.44 -18.97 -5.00
C THR A 9 -8.16 -20.10 -4.29
N ASN A 10 -9.10 -20.74 -4.99
CA ASN A 10 -9.64 -22.03 -4.58
C ASN A 10 -8.63 -23.12 -4.96
N ARG A 11 -7.71 -23.41 -4.04
CA ARG A 11 -6.67 -24.42 -4.25
C ARG A 11 -7.25 -25.82 -4.47
N SER A 12 -8.49 -26.10 -4.06
CA SER A 12 -9.15 -27.40 -4.29
C SER A 12 -9.65 -27.59 -5.72
N ALA A 13 -9.76 -26.52 -6.49
CA ALA A 13 -10.07 -26.56 -7.90
C ALA A 13 -8.85 -26.82 -8.81
N ILE A 14 -7.63 -26.76 -8.26
CA ILE A 14 -6.39 -26.90 -9.02
C ILE A 14 -5.75 -28.25 -8.66
N HIS A 15 -5.49 -29.08 -9.67
CA HIS A 15 -4.83 -30.37 -9.47
C HIS A 15 -3.40 -30.17 -8.90
N PRO A 16 -2.89 -31.06 -8.04
CA PRO A 16 -1.55 -30.90 -7.46
C PRO A 16 -0.43 -30.78 -8.51
N GLU A 17 -0.48 -31.56 -9.59
CA GLU A 17 0.51 -31.47 -10.69
C GLU A 17 0.46 -30.11 -11.39
N SER A 18 -0.75 -29.65 -11.66
CA SER A 18 -1.04 -28.31 -12.18
C SER A 18 -0.47 -27.20 -11.28
N TRP A 19 -0.58 -27.36 -9.96
CA TRP A 19 -0.01 -26.42 -8.99
C TRP A 19 1.52 -26.43 -8.99
N SER A 20 2.15 -27.61 -9.12
CA SER A 20 3.61 -27.69 -9.29
C SER A 20 4.07 -26.96 -10.55
N MET A 21 3.32 -27.04 -11.66
CA MET A 21 3.65 -26.28 -12.87
C MET A 21 3.53 -24.76 -12.68
N ILE A 22 2.58 -24.30 -11.88
CA ILE A 22 2.50 -22.88 -11.48
C ILE A 22 3.76 -22.50 -10.73
N TYR A 23 4.17 -23.30 -9.75
CA TYR A 23 5.37 -23.06 -8.95
C TYR A 23 6.61 -22.92 -9.84
N ASP A 24 6.82 -23.84 -10.78
CA ASP A 24 7.98 -23.80 -11.68
C ASP A 24 7.97 -22.55 -12.59
N LYS A 25 6.79 -22.15 -13.09
CA LYS A 25 6.63 -20.92 -13.89
C LYS A 25 6.90 -19.66 -13.06
N VAL A 26 6.39 -19.62 -11.83
CA VAL A 26 6.63 -18.52 -10.90
C VAL A 26 8.11 -18.44 -10.57
N HIS A 27 8.77 -19.56 -10.28
CA HIS A 27 10.20 -19.59 -10.01
C HIS A 27 11.00 -19.02 -11.18
N TYR A 28 10.74 -19.47 -12.41
CA TYR A 28 11.38 -18.93 -13.62
C TYR A 28 11.14 -17.43 -13.80
N MET A 29 9.90 -16.97 -13.54
CA MET A 29 9.55 -15.55 -13.59
C MET A 29 10.37 -14.73 -12.58
N LEU A 30 10.47 -15.20 -11.33
CA LEU A 30 11.20 -14.49 -10.28
C LEU A 30 12.69 -14.42 -10.56
N GLN A 31 13.28 -15.45 -11.15
CA GLN A 31 14.69 -15.43 -11.62
C GLN A 31 14.93 -14.38 -12.71
N SER A 32 13.90 -14.05 -13.48
CA SER A 32 13.96 -13.08 -14.57
C SER A 32 13.50 -11.68 -14.15
N PHE A 33 13.00 -11.51 -12.91
CA PHE A 33 12.43 -10.27 -12.43
C PHE A 33 13.51 -9.17 -12.37
N PRO A 34 13.24 -7.94 -12.85
CA PRO A 34 14.26 -6.91 -13.02
C PRO A 34 14.81 -6.38 -11.68
N ILE A 35 14.01 -6.49 -10.62
CA ILE A 35 14.43 -6.15 -9.27
C ILE A 35 14.87 -7.42 -8.58
N ARG A 36 16.06 -7.41 -7.97
CA ARG A 36 16.57 -8.56 -7.24
C ARG A 36 15.81 -8.71 -5.92
N LEU A 37 14.97 -9.73 -5.85
CA LEU A 37 14.13 -10.03 -4.68
C LEU A 37 14.96 -10.76 -3.63
N ILE A 38 14.54 -10.61 -2.37
CA ILE A 38 15.22 -11.24 -1.24
C ILE A 38 14.27 -12.04 -0.35
N SER A 39 14.85 -13.00 0.37
CA SER A 39 14.23 -13.83 1.40
C SER A 39 15.10 -13.81 2.67
N LEU A 40 14.56 -14.30 3.78
CA LEU A 40 15.32 -14.47 5.03
C LEU A 40 15.91 -15.88 5.11
N ASN A 41 17.24 -15.98 5.00
CA ASN A 41 17.94 -17.25 5.01
C ASN A 41 18.83 -17.47 6.23
N LYS A 42 19.10 -18.74 6.51
CA LYS A 42 20.06 -19.17 7.52
C LYS A 42 21.22 -19.89 6.83
N LYS A 43 22.41 -19.29 6.87
CA LYS A 43 23.63 -19.84 6.25
C LYS A 43 24.68 -20.17 7.29
N MET A 44 25.52 -21.17 6.99
CA MET A 44 26.70 -21.48 7.79
C MET A 44 27.88 -20.67 7.27
N LYS A 45 28.42 -19.78 8.11
CA LYS A 45 29.59 -18.94 7.82
C LYS A 45 30.60 -19.14 8.95
N TYR A 46 31.84 -19.51 8.61
CA TYR A 46 32.89 -19.82 9.61
C TYR A 46 32.43 -20.79 10.71
N GLY A 47 31.63 -21.81 10.36
CA GLY A 47 31.08 -22.76 11.34
C GLY A 47 29.95 -22.23 12.23
N VAL A 48 29.50 -20.99 12.01
CA VAL A 48 28.43 -20.32 12.77
C VAL A 48 27.16 -20.21 11.93
N PRO A 49 25.98 -20.52 12.47
CA PRO A 49 24.70 -20.25 11.80
C PRO A 49 24.35 -18.77 11.88
N VAL A 50 24.15 -18.11 10.74
CA VAL A 50 23.86 -16.67 10.65
C VAL A 50 22.62 -16.45 9.81
N TYR A 51 21.74 -15.55 10.27
CA TYR A 51 20.57 -15.11 9.51
C TYR A 51 20.96 -13.94 8.61
N MET A 52 20.58 -13.98 7.34
CA MET A 52 20.84 -12.91 6.38
C MET A 52 19.72 -12.80 5.36
N TYR A 53 19.57 -11.60 4.81
CA TYR A 53 18.75 -11.39 3.63
C TYR A 53 19.57 -11.65 2.39
N ASP A 54 19.11 -12.55 1.54
CA ASP A 54 19.80 -12.85 0.31
C ASP A 54 18.80 -13.24 -0.78
N ASN A 55 19.33 -13.56 -1.95
CA ASN A 55 18.55 -13.72 -3.17
C ASN A 55 18.18 -15.20 -3.43
N ASP A 56 18.43 -16.08 -2.47
CA ASP A 56 18.01 -17.47 -2.52
C ASP A 56 16.55 -17.59 -2.03
N LEU A 57 15.62 -17.48 -2.98
CA LEU A 57 14.19 -17.46 -2.66
C LEU A 57 13.64 -18.84 -2.28
N ILE A 58 14.37 -19.93 -2.55
CA ILE A 58 13.86 -21.30 -2.37
C ILE A 58 14.26 -21.84 -1.00
N HIS A 59 13.26 -22.21 -0.22
CA HIS A 59 13.42 -22.92 1.03
C HIS A 59 13.09 -24.40 0.87
N ASN A 60 13.81 -25.25 1.63
CA ASN A 60 13.57 -26.69 1.68
C ASN A 60 13.62 -27.39 0.30
N GLN A 61 14.51 -26.95 -0.58
CA GLN A 61 14.65 -27.52 -1.92
C GLN A 61 14.76 -29.05 -1.90
N GLY A 62 13.98 -29.70 -2.77
CA GLY A 62 13.89 -31.15 -2.91
C GLY A 62 13.03 -31.85 -1.84
N LYS A 63 12.41 -31.10 -0.91
CA LYS A 63 11.56 -31.66 0.15
C LYS A 63 10.07 -31.38 -0.13
N GLU A 64 9.19 -32.10 0.56
CA GLU A 64 7.73 -31.92 0.45
C GLU A 64 7.30 -30.48 0.83
N GLU A 65 7.99 -29.87 1.79
CA GLU A 65 7.76 -28.50 2.23
C GLU A 65 8.59 -27.47 1.44
N GLU A 66 8.95 -27.73 0.18
CA GLU A 66 9.63 -26.75 -0.68
C GLU A 66 8.71 -25.54 -0.92
N PHE A 67 9.21 -24.33 -0.70
CA PHE A 67 8.48 -23.09 -0.95
C PHE A 67 9.40 -21.96 -1.41
N ILE A 68 8.82 -21.01 -2.13
CA ILE A 68 9.42 -19.71 -2.44
C ILE A 68 9.02 -18.74 -1.31
N ASP A 69 9.97 -17.97 -0.81
CA ASP A 69 9.75 -16.88 0.16
C ASP A 69 10.25 -15.57 -0.43
N ILE A 70 9.43 -14.52 -0.36
CA ILE A 70 9.82 -13.16 -0.75
C ILE A 70 9.45 -12.23 0.41
N ILE A 71 10.42 -11.46 0.90
CA ILE A 71 10.21 -10.52 2.01
C ILE A 71 10.56 -9.08 1.63
N GLY A 72 11.25 -8.87 0.51
CA GLY A 72 11.73 -7.55 0.12
C GLY A 72 12.48 -7.55 -1.20
N ASP A 73 13.23 -6.49 -1.43
CA ASP A 73 14.20 -6.39 -2.53
C ASP A 73 15.53 -5.77 -2.12
N SER A 74 16.58 -6.09 -2.86
CA SER A 74 17.94 -5.66 -2.56
C SER A 74 18.26 -4.23 -3.01
N ILE A 75 17.38 -3.56 -3.78
CA ILE A 75 17.65 -2.23 -4.35
C ILE A 75 17.12 -1.15 -3.41
N SER A 76 15.87 -1.28 -2.99
CA SER A 76 15.24 -0.39 -2.02
C SER A 76 15.65 -0.71 -0.57
N CYS A 77 16.18 -1.93 -0.35
CA CYS A 77 16.43 -2.51 0.96
C CYS A 77 15.20 -2.48 1.88
N GLN A 78 14.00 -2.35 1.31
CA GLN A 78 12.74 -2.37 2.05
C GLN A 78 12.28 -3.81 2.27
N LEU A 79 11.68 -4.02 3.44
CA LEU A 79 11.15 -5.31 3.87
C LEU A 79 9.66 -5.15 4.18
N GLY A 80 8.86 -6.13 3.79
CA GLY A 80 7.47 -6.26 4.22
C GLY A 80 7.21 -7.59 4.92
N GLU A 81 5.99 -8.10 4.76
CA GLU A 81 5.63 -9.43 5.27
C GLU A 81 6.05 -10.52 4.28
N ASN A 82 6.19 -11.76 4.75
CA ASN A 82 6.64 -12.88 3.95
C ASN A 82 5.57 -13.35 2.97
N TYR A 83 5.86 -13.30 1.68
CA TYR A 83 5.06 -13.90 0.61
C TYR A 83 5.57 -15.32 0.35
N ARG A 84 4.77 -16.33 0.72
CA ARG A 84 5.14 -17.74 0.57
C ARG A 84 4.32 -18.48 -0.47
N LEU A 85 4.99 -19.11 -1.42
CA LEU A 85 4.37 -20.00 -2.39
C LEU A 85 4.94 -21.42 -2.25
N TYR A 86 4.15 -22.35 -1.73
CA TYR A 86 4.55 -23.75 -1.58
C TYR A 86 4.43 -24.50 -2.91
N LYS A 87 5.40 -25.35 -3.20
CA LYS A 87 5.42 -26.20 -4.40
C LYS A 87 4.39 -27.31 -4.36
N VAL A 88 4.32 -27.99 -3.22
CA VAL A 88 3.27 -28.96 -2.93
C VAL A 88 2.15 -28.23 -2.20
N LYS A 89 0.91 -28.58 -2.49
CA LYS A 89 -0.26 -28.00 -1.81
C LYS A 89 -0.25 -28.42 -0.32
N VAL A 90 0.38 -27.62 0.53
CA VAL A 90 0.40 -27.85 1.99
C VAL A 90 -0.94 -27.41 2.59
N ASN A 91 -1.99 -28.23 2.45
CA ASN A 91 -3.07 -28.25 3.44
C ASN A 91 -4.03 -29.43 3.25
N LYS A 92 -4.07 -30.30 4.27
CA LYS A 92 -5.01 -31.42 4.45
C LYS A 92 -6.40 -31.01 4.97
N LYS A 93 -6.63 -29.71 5.24
CA LYS A 93 -7.83 -29.20 5.94
C LYS A 93 -8.91 -28.57 5.05
N PHE A 94 -8.70 -28.47 3.75
CA PHE A 94 -9.73 -27.96 2.85
C PHE A 94 -10.53 -29.14 2.32
N GLU A 95 -11.58 -29.51 3.07
CA GLU A 95 -12.60 -30.43 2.60
C GLU A 95 -13.09 -29.98 1.22
N GLN A 96 -13.22 -30.93 0.30
CA GLN A 96 -13.75 -30.69 -1.04
C GLN A 96 -15.21 -30.25 -0.90
N LYS A 97 -15.44 -28.94 -0.74
CA LYS A 97 -16.73 -28.35 -1.10
C LYS A 97 -16.91 -28.48 -2.60
N GLU A 98 -18.17 -28.60 -3.02
CA GLU A 98 -18.55 -28.61 -4.42
C GLU A 98 -17.86 -27.46 -5.17
N TYR A 99 -17.24 -27.77 -6.30
CA TYR A 99 -16.49 -26.79 -7.07
C TYR A 99 -17.45 -25.71 -7.60
N LYS A 100 -17.27 -24.49 -7.11
CA LYS A 100 -17.90 -23.28 -7.66
C LYS A 100 -16.81 -22.34 -8.16
N ASP A 101 -17.18 -21.55 -9.16
CA ASP A 101 -16.32 -20.49 -9.68
C ASP A 101 -15.85 -19.56 -8.54
N ILE A 102 -14.58 -19.16 -8.56
CA ILE A 102 -13.97 -18.33 -7.51
C ILE A 102 -14.66 -16.98 -7.29
N LEU A 103 -15.40 -16.45 -8.27
CA LEU A 103 -16.15 -15.20 -8.14
C LEU A 103 -17.53 -15.39 -7.48
N PHE A 104 -17.99 -16.64 -7.32
CA PHE A 104 -19.25 -16.96 -6.69
C PHE A 104 -19.18 -16.79 -5.16
N VAL A 105 -20.16 -16.08 -4.62
CA VAL A 105 -20.33 -15.83 -3.19
C VAL A 105 -21.82 -16.00 -2.86
N GLU A 106 -22.12 -16.64 -1.74
CA GLU A 106 -23.50 -16.74 -1.26
C GLU A 106 -24.04 -15.36 -0.86
N LYS A 107 -25.34 -15.14 -1.07
CA LYS A 107 -26.01 -13.84 -0.91
C LYS A 107 -25.66 -13.14 0.41
N ASP A 108 -25.75 -13.85 1.53
CA ASP A 108 -25.50 -13.30 2.87
C ASP A 108 -24.03 -12.92 3.10
N SER A 109 -23.11 -13.46 2.30
CA SER A 109 -21.69 -13.14 2.35
C SER A 109 -21.31 -11.92 1.50
N ILE A 110 -22.06 -11.63 0.43
CA ILE A 110 -21.84 -10.43 -0.41
C ILE A 110 -22.09 -9.16 0.42
N SER A 111 -23.19 -9.12 1.16
CA SER A 111 -23.59 -7.98 1.99
C SER A 111 -22.62 -7.65 3.13
N ASN A 112 -21.78 -8.60 3.53
CA ASN A 112 -20.77 -8.46 4.57
C ASN A 112 -19.38 -8.04 4.02
N GLY A 113 -19.29 -7.71 2.72
CA GLY A 113 -18.03 -7.33 2.09
C GLY A 113 -17.06 -8.49 1.95
N ASN A 114 -17.54 -9.74 1.89
CA ASN A 114 -16.68 -10.90 1.71
C ASN A 114 -16.13 -10.94 0.28
N ILE A 115 -14.90 -10.43 0.13
CA ILE A 115 -14.18 -10.46 -1.15
C ILE A 115 -13.66 -11.90 -1.41
N SER A 116 -13.21 -12.59 -0.36
CA SER A 116 -12.53 -13.90 -0.38
C SER A 116 -13.32 -15.05 -1.04
N ALA A 117 -14.65 -14.94 -1.15
CA ALA A 117 -15.50 -15.94 -1.78
C ALA A 117 -15.26 -17.36 -1.21
N SER A 118 -15.16 -18.37 -2.08
CA SER A 118 -14.78 -19.75 -1.74
C SER A 118 -13.26 -19.99 -1.72
N GLY A 119 -12.46 -18.94 -1.93
CA GLY A 119 -11.01 -19.01 -2.02
C GLY A 119 -10.31 -18.53 -0.75
N HIS A 120 -9.00 -18.75 -0.75
CA HIS A 120 -8.10 -18.16 0.24
C HIS A 120 -7.06 -17.33 -0.48
N ASP A 121 -6.69 -16.20 0.10
CA ASP A 121 -5.52 -15.49 -0.36
C ASP A 121 -4.30 -16.41 -0.18
N ILE A 122 -3.47 -16.49 -1.21
CA ILE A 122 -2.28 -17.34 -1.16
C ILE A 122 -1.11 -16.66 -0.46
N PHE A 123 -1.15 -15.33 -0.33
CA PHE A 123 -0.06 -14.55 0.21
C PHE A 123 -0.23 -14.23 1.69
N GLU A 124 -1.44 -13.83 2.12
CA GLU A 124 -1.79 -13.43 3.49
C GLU A 124 -0.83 -12.36 4.07
N ALA A 125 -0.24 -11.55 3.19
CA ALA A 125 0.89 -10.68 3.49
C ALA A 125 0.70 -9.28 2.93
N LYS A 126 1.27 -8.29 3.62
CA LYS A 126 1.38 -6.89 3.20
C LYS A 126 2.68 -6.62 2.49
N SER A 127 2.54 -6.09 1.28
CA SER A 127 3.66 -5.60 0.47
C SER A 127 4.12 -4.20 0.89
N GLN A 128 3.26 -3.43 1.56
CA GLN A 128 3.47 -2.00 1.87
C GLN A 128 3.68 -1.11 0.63
N GLY A 129 3.44 -1.61 -0.59
CA GLY A 129 3.71 -0.89 -1.84
C GLY A 129 5.19 -0.81 -2.20
N TYR A 130 6.03 -1.60 -1.54
CA TYR A 130 7.43 -1.75 -1.89
C TYR A 130 7.59 -2.46 -3.24
N PRO A 131 8.77 -2.41 -3.87
CA PRO A 131 8.95 -2.85 -5.25
C PRO A 131 8.60 -4.32 -5.49
N PHE A 132 8.77 -5.19 -4.49
CA PHE A 132 8.34 -6.59 -4.57
C PHE A 132 6.81 -6.77 -4.63
N HIS A 133 6.01 -5.72 -4.40
CA HIS A 133 4.57 -5.67 -4.71
C HIS A 133 4.30 -6.05 -6.17
N PHE A 134 5.15 -5.61 -7.10
CA PHE A 134 5.03 -5.96 -8.52
C PHE A 134 5.32 -7.44 -8.78
N ALA A 135 6.24 -8.05 -8.03
CA ALA A 135 6.49 -9.49 -8.11
C ALA A 135 5.26 -10.27 -7.61
N ALA A 136 4.68 -9.88 -6.47
CA ALA A 136 3.44 -10.49 -5.97
C ALA A 136 2.29 -10.36 -6.97
N LEU A 137 2.13 -9.19 -7.61
CA LEU A 137 1.15 -8.96 -8.67
C LEU A 137 1.40 -9.87 -9.88
N ALA A 138 2.64 -9.99 -10.35
CA ALA A 138 3.00 -10.88 -11.45
C ALA A 138 2.69 -12.35 -11.14
N ILE A 139 2.96 -12.82 -9.91
CA ILE A 139 2.57 -14.15 -9.45
C ILE A 139 1.06 -14.33 -9.54
N GLY A 140 0.28 -13.39 -9.01
CA GLY A 140 -1.17 -13.44 -9.08
C GLY A 140 -1.68 -13.54 -10.53
N ILE A 141 -1.15 -12.69 -11.42
CA ILE A 141 -1.53 -12.67 -12.84
C ILE A 141 -1.26 -14.03 -13.51
N ILE A 142 -0.12 -14.67 -13.21
CA ILE A 142 0.20 -16.00 -13.73
C ILE A 142 -0.84 -17.03 -13.29
N ILE A 143 -1.19 -17.04 -12.00
CA ILE A 143 -2.13 -18.02 -11.43
C ILE A 143 -3.51 -17.82 -12.03
N GLU A 144 -4.01 -16.58 -12.08
CA GLU A 144 -5.30 -16.27 -12.67
C GLU A 144 -5.35 -16.57 -14.17
N SER A 145 -4.28 -16.25 -14.92
CA SER A 145 -4.24 -16.54 -16.36
C SER A 145 -4.29 -18.03 -16.68
N LEU A 146 -3.70 -18.87 -15.82
CA LEU A 146 -3.74 -20.33 -15.96
C LEU A 146 -5.06 -20.94 -15.48
N TYR A 147 -5.63 -20.39 -14.40
CA TYR A 147 -6.83 -20.93 -13.76
C TYR A 147 -7.86 -19.84 -13.46
N PRO A 148 -8.44 -19.19 -14.48
CA PRO A 148 -9.28 -18.02 -14.30
C PRO A 148 -10.52 -18.32 -13.47
N LYS A 149 -11.06 -19.54 -13.52
CA LYS A 149 -12.21 -19.98 -12.71
C LYS A 149 -11.88 -20.38 -11.27
N ALA A 150 -10.60 -20.55 -10.94
CA ALA A 150 -10.15 -20.97 -9.62
C ALA A 150 -9.36 -19.90 -8.87
N SER A 151 -8.92 -18.84 -9.56
CA SER A 151 -8.16 -17.75 -8.96
C SER A 151 -8.56 -16.41 -9.56
N TYR A 152 -8.47 -15.35 -8.75
CA TYR A 152 -8.47 -13.99 -9.25
C TYR A 152 -7.62 -13.08 -8.36
N VAL A 153 -7.07 -12.03 -8.97
CA VAL A 153 -6.21 -11.03 -8.33
C VAL A 153 -6.99 -9.77 -8.02
N HIS A 154 -6.84 -9.25 -6.80
CA HIS A 154 -7.33 -7.93 -6.40
C HIS A 154 -6.40 -7.30 -5.36
N GLY A 155 -6.70 -6.09 -4.91
CA GLY A 155 -5.96 -5.43 -3.83
C GLY A 155 -5.80 -3.95 -4.09
N ASP A 156 -4.71 -3.40 -3.58
CA ASP A 156 -4.25 -2.03 -3.79
C ASP A 156 -3.38 -1.96 -5.05
N ILE A 157 -3.99 -2.29 -6.18
CA ILE A 157 -3.35 -2.36 -7.50
C ILE A 157 -4.11 -1.43 -8.44
N THR A 158 -3.38 -0.61 -9.21
CA THR A 158 -3.98 0.22 -10.25
C THR A 158 -4.03 -0.51 -11.60
N TYR A 159 -4.94 -0.07 -12.47
CA TYR A 159 -5.03 -0.58 -13.85
C TYR A 159 -3.67 -0.52 -14.57
N ASP A 160 -2.94 0.58 -14.44
CA ASP A 160 -1.63 0.76 -15.08
C ASP A 160 -0.59 -0.22 -14.56
N GLN A 161 -0.60 -0.54 -13.27
CA GLN A 161 0.31 -1.53 -12.68
C GLN A 161 -0.01 -2.93 -13.20
N ALA A 162 -1.30 -3.31 -13.26
CA ALA A 162 -1.74 -4.58 -13.82
C ALA A 162 -1.36 -4.69 -15.30
N ARG A 163 -1.66 -3.68 -16.11
CA ARG A 163 -1.30 -3.60 -17.54
C ARG A 163 0.20 -3.73 -17.74
N MET A 164 1.01 -3.00 -16.97
CA MET A 164 2.47 -3.04 -17.04
C MET A 164 3.00 -4.44 -16.75
N MET A 165 2.47 -5.13 -15.73
CA MET A 165 2.90 -6.49 -15.39
C MET A 165 2.44 -7.54 -16.39
N VAL A 166 1.24 -7.40 -16.95
CA VAL A 166 0.79 -8.24 -18.07
C VAL A 166 1.71 -8.08 -19.29
N ALA A 167 2.07 -6.83 -19.65
CA ALA A 167 2.98 -6.57 -20.75
C ALA A 167 4.38 -7.18 -20.50
N TRP A 168 4.92 -7.00 -19.29
CA TRP A 168 6.20 -7.57 -18.91
C TRP A 168 6.20 -9.11 -18.97
N LEU A 169 5.17 -9.78 -18.41
CA LEU A 169 5.02 -11.24 -18.47
C LEU A 169 4.95 -11.77 -19.91
N ASN A 170 4.16 -11.13 -20.77
CA ASN A 170 4.00 -11.54 -22.16
C ASN A 170 5.32 -11.41 -22.95
N LYS A 171 6.10 -10.37 -22.69
CA LYS A 171 7.30 -10.08 -23.48
C LYS A 171 8.58 -10.69 -22.93
N ARG A 172 8.79 -10.63 -21.62
CA ARG A 172 10.02 -11.12 -20.97
C ARG A 172 9.96 -12.62 -20.69
N ILE A 173 8.82 -13.09 -20.21
CA ILE A 173 8.63 -14.49 -19.80
C ILE A 173 8.01 -15.33 -20.92
N HIS A 174 7.56 -14.69 -22.01
CA HIS A 174 6.80 -15.31 -23.10
C HIS A 174 5.59 -16.12 -22.57
N PHE A 175 5.01 -15.65 -21.46
CA PHE A 175 3.86 -16.26 -20.84
C PHE A 175 2.60 -15.51 -21.29
N PRO A 176 1.56 -16.21 -21.82
CA PRO A 176 0.33 -15.58 -22.30
C PRO A 176 -0.51 -15.05 -21.13
N ALA A 177 -0.06 -13.94 -20.52
CA ALA A 177 -0.74 -13.27 -19.43
C ALA A 177 -1.93 -12.48 -19.96
N PHE A 178 -3.04 -12.56 -19.25
CA PHE A 178 -4.22 -11.74 -19.51
C PHE A 178 -4.40 -10.69 -18.42
N MET A 179 -5.11 -9.61 -18.75
CA MET A 179 -5.58 -8.68 -17.74
C MET A 179 -6.40 -9.43 -16.68
N PRO A 180 -6.11 -9.25 -15.38
CA PRO A 180 -6.94 -9.85 -14.32
C PRO A 180 -8.39 -9.39 -14.47
N VAL A 181 -9.32 -10.29 -14.19
CA VAL A 181 -10.76 -10.11 -14.42
C VAL A 181 -11.30 -8.88 -13.68
N CYS A 182 -10.75 -8.55 -12.51
CA CYS A 182 -11.10 -7.36 -11.74
C CYS A 182 -10.81 -6.03 -12.46
N PHE A 183 -9.97 -6.04 -13.50
CA PHE A 183 -9.60 -4.87 -14.32
C PHE A 183 -10.18 -4.93 -15.74
N ASP A 184 -11.02 -5.93 -16.04
CA ASP A 184 -11.68 -6.12 -17.34
C ASP A 184 -13.21 -6.18 -17.13
N MET A 185 -13.87 -5.03 -17.22
CA MET A 185 -15.30 -4.90 -16.90
C MET A 185 -16.19 -5.81 -17.74
N GLU A 186 -15.89 -5.95 -19.03
CA GLU A 186 -16.67 -6.80 -19.94
C GLU A 186 -16.57 -8.26 -19.53
N LYS A 187 -15.35 -8.80 -19.39
CA LYS A 187 -15.16 -10.19 -18.95
C LYS A 187 -15.72 -10.44 -17.56
N LEU A 188 -15.54 -9.49 -16.65
CA LEU A 188 -16.08 -9.61 -15.30
C LEU A 188 -17.61 -9.69 -15.32
N TRP A 189 -18.25 -8.78 -16.04
CA TRP A 189 -19.70 -8.72 -16.13
C TRP A 189 -20.29 -9.96 -16.79
N GLU A 190 -19.71 -10.40 -17.91
CA GLU A 190 -20.12 -11.63 -18.60
C GLU A 190 -20.01 -12.84 -17.67
N ARG A 191 -18.89 -12.97 -16.95
CA ARG A 191 -18.68 -14.08 -16.02
C ARG A 191 -19.66 -14.05 -14.85
N LEU A 192 -19.89 -12.88 -14.25
CA LEU A 192 -20.89 -12.72 -13.18
C LEU A 192 -22.31 -12.97 -13.69
N SER A 193 -22.59 -12.70 -14.97
CA SER A 193 -23.91 -12.94 -15.55
C SER A 193 -24.30 -14.41 -15.60
N LEU A 194 -23.32 -15.30 -15.69
CA LEU A 194 -23.49 -16.74 -15.64
C LEU A 194 -23.61 -17.28 -14.21
N LEU A 195 -23.15 -16.52 -13.22
CA LEU A 195 -23.12 -16.93 -11.80
C LEU A 195 -24.34 -16.42 -11.02
N TYR A 196 -24.90 -15.28 -11.41
CA TYR A 196 -26.00 -14.64 -10.71
C TYR A 196 -27.17 -14.38 -11.65
N GLU A 197 -28.26 -15.11 -11.44
CA GLU A 197 -29.55 -14.85 -12.10
C GLU A 197 -30.16 -13.53 -11.60
N ASP A 198 -30.02 -13.26 -10.29
CA ASP A 198 -30.45 -12.00 -9.67
C ASP A 198 -29.53 -10.86 -10.09
N ARG A 199 -30.09 -9.87 -10.78
CA ARG A 199 -29.37 -8.69 -11.27
C ARG A 199 -28.79 -7.85 -10.13
N MET A 200 -29.47 -7.78 -8.99
CA MET A 200 -28.99 -7.00 -7.86
C MET A 200 -27.72 -7.60 -7.27
N GLN A 201 -27.70 -8.92 -7.05
CA GLN A 201 -26.51 -9.63 -6.58
C GLN A 201 -25.35 -9.51 -7.55
N ARG A 202 -25.64 -9.54 -8.87
CA ARG A 202 -24.63 -9.34 -9.90
C ARG A 202 -23.98 -7.96 -9.80
N ILE A 203 -24.78 -6.90 -9.65
CA ILE A 203 -24.30 -5.52 -9.53
C ILE A 203 -23.50 -5.35 -8.24
N GLU A 204 -24.02 -5.82 -7.10
CA GLU A 204 -23.32 -5.78 -5.81
C GLU A 204 -21.96 -6.48 -5.90
N ARG A 205 -21.91 -7.67 -6.51
CA ARG A 205 -20.65 -8.41 -6.68
C ARG A 205 -19.71 -7.70 -7.63
N PHE A 206 -20.21 -7.16 -8.75
CA PHE A 206 -19.42 -6.42 -9.73
C PHE A 206 -18.75 -5.19 -9.08
N GLU A 207 -19.51 -4.38 -8.35
CA GLU A 207 -19.01 -3.19 -7.65
C GLU A 207 -17.96 -3.56 -6.59
N ALA A 208 -18.18 -4.64 -5.85
CA ALA A 208 -17.29 -5.05 -4.77
C ALA A 208 -15.88 -5.46 -5.24
N ILE A 209 -15.74 -5.95 -6.48
CA ILE A 209 -14.47 -6.53 -6.98
C ILE A 209 -13.89 -5.82 -8.19
N CYS A 210 -14.67 -5.01 -8.94
CA CYS A 210 -14.15 -4.21 -10.04
C CYS A 210 -13.15 -3.16 -9.50
N LYS A 211 -12.02 -2.99 -10.20
CA LYS A 211 -10.90 -2.12 -9.80
C LYS A 211 -10.73 -0.90 -10.69
N LEU A 212 -11.71 -0.62 -11.55
CA LEU A 212 -11.76 0.61 -12.32
C LEU A 212 -12.44 1.73 -11.53
N SER A 213 -12.35 2.96 -12.06
CA SER A 213 -12.90 4.12 -11.38
C SER A 213 -14.43 4.06 -11.29
N VAL A 214 -14.96 4.76 -10.29
CA VAL A 214 -16.41 4.92 -10.10
C VAL A 214 -17.10 5.45 -11.36
N TYR A 215 -16.47 6.39 -12.06
CA TYR A 215 -16.97 6.94 -13.32
C TYR A 215 -17.07 5.86 -14.42
N GLU A 216 -16.01 5.07 -14.60
CA GLU A 216 -15.98 3.98 -15.58
C GLU A 216 -17.05 2.92 -15.28
N ILE A 217 -17.21 2.55 -14.01
CA ILE A 217 -18.25 1.61 -13.55
C ILE A 217 -19.65 2.15 -13.85
N ALA A 218 -19.93 3.42 -13.51
CA ALA A 218 -21.24 4.02 -13.73
C ALA A 218 -21.59 4.07 -15.24
N ASN A 219 -20.64 4.48 -16.07
CA ASN A 219 -20.81 4.49 -17.53
C ASN A 219 -21.00 3.09 -18.11
N PHE A 220 -20.25 2.11 -17.61
CA PHE A 220 -20.40 0.73 -18.02
C PHE A 220 -21.81 0.20 -17.72
N LEU A 221 -22.31 0.39 -16.50
CA LEU A 221 -23.64 -0.05 -16.09
C LEU A 221 -24.75 0.70 -16.84
N LYS A 222 -24.52 1.99 -17.16
CA LYS A 222 -25.39 2.76 -18.06
C LYS A 222 -25.49 2.12 -19.44
N ASN A 223 -24.37 1.76 -20.04
CA ASN A 223 -24.33 1.10 -21.35
C ASN A 223 -24.95 -0.31 -21.34
N LYS A 224 -24.94 -1.00 -20.19
CA LYS A 224 -25.63 -2.29 -20.01
C LYS A 224 -27.14 -2.15 -19.71
N ASN A 225 -27.69 -0.93 -19.70
CA ASN A 225 -29.07 -0.64 -19.31
C ASN A 225 -29.42 -1.09 -17.88
N GLU A 226 -28.46 -1.00 -16.95
CA GLU A 226 -28.62 -1.40 -15.55
C GLU A 226 -28.76 -0.20 -14.60
N GLN A 227 -29.05 1.00 -15.15
CA GLN A 227 -29.10 2.26 -14.38
C GLN A 227 -30.10 2.20 -13.22
N GLU A 228 -31.31 1.69 -13.44
CA GLU A 228 -32.35 1.63 -12.41
C GLU A 228 -32.01 0.64 -11.29
N ASN A 229 -31.46 -0.52 -11.65
CA ASN A 229 -31.04 -1.54 -10.68
C ASN A 229 -29.83 -1.05 -9.88
N TYR A 230 -28.88 -0.38 -10.54
CA TYR A 230 -27.75 0.21 -9.84
C TYR A 230 -28.18 1.32 -8.91
N LEU A 231 -29.08 2.24 -9.33
CA LEU A 231 -29.63 3.27 -8.47
C LEU A 231 -30.36 2.68 -7.25
N GLU A 232 -31.08 1.57 -7.44
CA GLU A 232 -31.71 0.83 -6.34
C GLU A 232 -30.68 0.24 -5.37
N ASN A 233 -29.54 -0.26 -5.87
CA ASN A 233 -28.44 -0.75 -5.04
C ASN A 233 -27.83 0.39 -4.21
N LEU A 234 -27.55 1.53 -4.85
CA LEU A 234 -27.06 2.73 -4.17
C LEU A 234 -28.02 3.20 -3.08
N ALA A 235 -29.32 3.19 -3.37
CA ALA A 235 -30.35 3.59 -2.42
C ALA A 235 -30.41 2.65 -1.21
N ASN A 236 -30.32 1.34 -1.43
CA ASN A 236 -30.24 0.35 -0.35
C ASN A 236 -28.97 0.53 0.50
N ASN A 237 -27.84 0.86 -0.11
CA ASN A 237 -26.59 1.14 0.61
C ASN A 237 -26.66 2.45 1.41
N LEU A 238 -27.27 3.50 0.84
CA LEU A 238 -27.48 4.78 1.52
C LEU A 238 -28.27 4.59 2.83
N LEU A 239 -29.32 3.76 2.80
CA LEU A 239 -30.15 3.45 3.97
C LEU A 239 -29.42 2.70 5.09
N ARG A 240 -28.22 2.17 4.85
CA ARG A 240 -27.37 1.54 5.88
C ARG A 240 -26.60 2.57 6.72
N TYR A 241 -26.47 3.81 6.23
CA TYR A 241 -25.77 4.87 6.95
C TYR A 241 -26.71 5.60 7.91
N SER A 242 -26.24 5.81 9.14
CA SER A 242 -26.94 6.61 10.15
C SER A 242 -26.77 8.12 9.94
N ASN A 243 -25.77 8.53 9.17
CA ASN A 243 -25.44 9.92 8.88
C ASN A 243 -25.02 10.09 7.42
N ILE A 244 -25.59 11.08 6.74
CA ILE A 244 -25.28 11.41 5.35
C ILE A 244 -23.97 12.19 5.17
N ASP A 245 -23.45 12.80 6.24
CA ASP A 245 -22.18 13.53 6.27
C ASP A 245 -21.02 12.57 6.57
N CYS A 246 -20.88 11.51 5.77
CA CYS A 246 -19.78 10.56 5.88
C CYS A 246 -19.17 10.21 4.51
N ILE A 247 -17.94 9.70 4.55
CA ILE A 247 -17.16 9.37 3.33
C ILE A 247 -17.90 8.35 2.47
N GLY A 248 -18.51 7.33 3.08
CA GLY A 248 -19.27 6.31 2.36
C GLY A 248 -20.44 6.90 1.55
N VAL A 249 -21.22 7.79 2.14
CA VAL A 249 -22.33 8.47 1.46
C VAL A 249 -21.83 9.40 0.34
N SER A 250 -20.66 10.01 0.54
CA SER A 250 -20.03 10.83 -0.50
C SER A 250 -19.69 10.01 -1.74
N ASN A 251 -19.22 8.77 -1.56
CA ASN A 251 -18.94 7.86 -2.66
C ASN A 251 -20.23 7.44 -3.37
N LEU A 252 -21.32 7.20 -2.64
CA LEU A 252 -22.64 6.91 -3.23
C LEU A 252 -23.16 8.11 -4.06
N PHE A 253 -22.95 9.34 -3.59
CA PHE A 253 -23.31 10.55 -4.35
C PHE A 253 -22.50 10.68 -5.63
N ASN A 254 -21.19 10.39 -5.60
CA ASN A 254 -20.36 10.33 -6.81
C ASN A 254 -20.87 9.30 -7.81
N GLN A 255 -21.15 8.08 -7.33
CA GLN A 255 -21.69 7.00 -8.17
C GLN A 255 -23.00 7.42 -8.83
N ALA A 256 -23.93 7.99 -8.07
CA ALA A 256 -25.22 8.47 -8.58
C ALA A 256 -25.07 9.65 -9.54
N PHE A 257 -24.15 10.58 -9.27
CA PHE A 257 -23.84 11.70 -10.14
C PHE A 257 -23.37 11.20 -11.51
N TYR A 258 -22.35 10.34 -11.56
CA TYR A 258 -21.81 9.83 -12.82
C TYR A 258 -22.78 8.91 -13.57
N LEU A 259 -23.72 8.26 -12.88
CA LEU A 259 -24.73 7.43 -13.54
C LEU A 259 -25.69 8.25 -14.43
N TYR A 260 -25.91 9.51 -14.07
CA TYR A 260 -26.81 10.44 -14.75
C TYR A 260 -26.10 11.65 -15.39
N ASP A 261 -24.78 11.73 -15.24
CA ASP A 261 -23.93 12.86 -15.65
C ASP A 261 -24.40 14.23 -15.10
N ASP A 262 -25.12 14.23 -13.97
CA ASP A 262 -25.67 15.46 -13.38
C ASP A 262 -26.12 15.30 -11.91
N LEU A 263 -26.32 16.43 -11.22
CA LEU A 263 -26.89 16.55 -9.87
C LEU A 263 -28.26 15.86 -9.74
N LEU A 264 -29.02 15.75 -10.84
CA LEU A 264 -30.28 15.00 -10.86
C LEU A 264 -30.09 13.54 -10.40
N GLY A 265 -28.94 12.93 -10.65
CA GLY A 265 -28.65 11.58 -10.19
C GLY A 265 -28.66 11.45 -8.66
N ILE A 266 -28.13 12.45 -7.95
CA ILE A 266 -28.15 12.51 -6.49
C ILE A 266 -29.59 12.66 -5.99
N ILE A 267 -30.39 13.52 -6.62
CA ILE A 267 -31.80 13.70 -6.24
C ILE A 267 -32.59 12.39 -6.44
N LYS A 268 -32.42 11.74 -7.59
CA LYS A 268 -33.04 10.43 -7.88
C LYS A 268 -32.63 9.35 -6.87
N LEU A 269 -31.39 9.36 -6.40
CA LEU A 269 -30.92 8.45 -5.36
C LEU A 269 -31.69 8.67 -4.06
N ILE A 270 -31.89 9.93 -3.65
CA ILE A 270 -32.66 10.27 -2.44
C ILE A 270 -34.13 9.88 -2.59
N ASP A 271 -34.73 10.15 -3.75
CA ASP A 271 -36.12 9.76 -4.06
C ASP A 271 -36.30 8.26 -3.92
N LYS A 272 -35.41 7.50 -4.57
CA LYS A 272 -35.41 6.03 -4.54
C LYS A 272 -35.22 5.50 -3.11
N ALA A 273 -34.29 6.05 -2.34
CA ALA A 273 -34.06 5.64 -0.94
C ALA A 273 -35.28 5.93 -0.06
N ASN A 274 -35.91 7.10 -0.23
CA ASN A 274 -37.12 7.46 0.49
C ASN A 274 -38.31 6.58 0.11
N ASP A 275 -38.43 6.18 -1.15
CA ASP A 275 -39.49 5.27 -1.60
C ASP A 275 -39.30 3.84 -1.11
N ILE A 276 -38.05 3.33 -1.08
CA ILE A 276 -37.73 2.04 -0.46
C ILE A 276 -38.07 2.06 1.03
N SER A 277 -37.69 3.13 1.74
CA SER A 277 -37.99 3.30 3.16
C SER A 277 -39.50 3.29 3.45
N LYS A 278 -40.32 3.93 2.61
CA LYS A 278 -41.80 3.89 2.73
C LYS A 278 -42.37 2.48 2.54
N ARG A 279 -41.83 1.69 1.60
CA ARG A 279 -42.32 0.34 1.29
C ARG A 279 -41.98 -0.68 2.38
N GLN A 280 -40.88 -0.46 3.11
CA GLN A 280 -40.42 -1.33 4.19
C GLN A 280 -41.00 -0.88 5.54
N GLU A 281 -42.34 -0.93 5.73
CA GLU A 281 -43.16 -0.43 6.86
C GLU A 281 -42.70 -0.75 8.32
N ASN A 282 -41.51 -1.31 8.55
CA ASN A 282 -40.95 -1.60 9.86
C ASN A 282 -39.54 -1.00 10.07
N GLN A 283 -39.42 -0.26 11.18
CA GLN A 283 -38.22 0.17 11.93
C GLN A 283 -37.58 1.51 11.52
N ASN A 284 -37.87 2.57 12.30
CA ASN A 284 -36.96 3.66 12.75
C ASN A 284 -35.95 4.31 11.77
N ARG A 285 -36.02 4.09 10.46
CA ARG A 285 -35.07 4.65 9.49
C ARG A 285 -35.48 6.07 9.13
N LYS A 286 -34.66 7.03 9.55
CA LYS A 286 -34.86 8.47 9.30
C LYS A 286 -34.93 8.73 7.79
N LYS A 287 -36.00 9.39 7.33
CA LYS A 287 -36.12 9.88 5.96
C LYS A 287 -34.95 10.84 5.68
N THR A 288 -34.27 10.69 4.56
CA THR A 288 -33.20 11.62 4.17
C THR A 288 -33.84 12.93 3.70
N SER A 289 -33.50 14.03 4.36
CA SER A 289 -33.99 15.37 4.03
C SER A 289 -33.15 15.99 2.90
N TYR A 290 -33.81 16.65 1.94
CA TYR A 290 -33.10 17.35 0.87
C TYR A 290 -32.28 18.53 1.40
N GLU A 291 -32.73 19.18 2.48
CA GLU A 291 -31.98 20.23 3.17
C GLU A 291 -30.66 19.70 3.75
N GLU A 292 -30.69 18.51 4.37
CA GLU A 292 -29.48 17.87 4.88
C GLU A 292 -28.51 17.52 3.74
N VAL A 293 -29.03 16.99 2.62
CA VAL A 293 -28.21 16.64 1.44
C VAL A 293 -27.61 17.90 0.81
N PHE A 294 -28.40 18.96 0.65
CA PHE A 294 -27.95 20.25 0.13
C PHE A 294 -26.82 20.82 1.00
N LEU A 295 -26.95 20.76 2.33
CA LEU A 295 -25.89 21.17 3.27
C LEU A 295 -24.60 20.35 3.09
N VAL A 296 -24.68 19.03 2.90
CA VAL A 296 -23.51 18.17 2.65
C VAL A 296 -22.83 18.55 1.34
N LEU A 297 -23.58 18.80 0.27
CA LEU A 297 -23.03 19.23 -1.01
C LEU A 297 -22.37 20.61 -0.92
N LEU A 298 -22.99 21.57 -0.21
CA LEU A 298 -22.42 22.89 0.05
C LEU A 298 -21.06 22.81 0.74
N LYS A 299 -20.96 22.03 1.82
CA LYS A 299 -19.69 21.79 2.55
C LYS A 299 -18.59 21.28 1.62
N LYS A 300 -18.96 20.45 0.64
CA LYS A 300 -18.01 19.76 -0.26
C LYS A 300 -17.63 20.57 -1.50
N MET A 301 -18.48 21.48 -1.94
CA MET A 301 -18.16 22.42 -3.04
C MET A 301 -17.11 23.45 -2.59
N GLU A 302 -17.14 23.88 -1.33
CA GLU A 302 -16.14 24.83 -0.80
C GLU A 302 -14.80 24.17 -0.45
N THR A 303 -14.72 22.84 -0.29
CA THR A 303 -13.46 22.15 0.04
C THR A 303 -12.42 22.11 -1.09
N ILE A 304 -12.61 22.84 -2.20
CA ILE A 304 -11.58 23.01 -3.24
C ILE A 304 -11.09 24.46 -3.30
N LYS A 305 -10.26 24.84 -2.32
CA LYS A 305 -9.00 25.54 -2.63
C LYS A 305 -7.89 24.51 -2.51
N LYS A 306 -7.12 24.29 -3.59
CA LYS A 306 -5.94 23.39 -3.65
C LYS A 306 -4.84 23.69 -2.59
N LYS A 307 -5.05 24.69 -1.71
CA LYS A 307 -4.13 25.18 -0.69
C LYS A 307 -4.44 24.74 0.74
N ASP A 308 -5.63 24.24 1.03
CA ASP A 308 -6.09 24.05 2.43
C ASP A 308 -6.45 22.59 2.79
N ILE A 309 -5.97 21.59 2.03
CA ILE A 309 -6.09 20.17 2.40
C ILE A 309 -5.05 19.81 3.48
N PHE A 310 -5.22 20.36 4.68
CA PHE A 310 -4.67 19.79 5.92
C PHE A 310 -5.68 20.06 7.04
N PRO A 311 -6.50 19.08 7.45
CA PRO A 311 -7.33 19.25 8.63
C PRO A 311 -6.48 19.19 9.90
N ASN A 312 -6.87 20.04 10.85
CA ASN A 312 -6.33 20.10 12.19
C ASN A 312 -6.66 18.81 12.98
N ASN A 313 -5.60 18.10 13.37
CA ASN A 313 -5.43 17.25 14.56
C ASN A 313 -6.54 16.24 14.92
N PRO A 314 -6.30 14.92 14.73
CA PRO A 314 -6.94 13.87 15.50
C PRO A 314 -6.22 13.78 16.85
N MET A 315 -6.93 13.99 17.96
CA MET A 315 -6.39 13.75 19.30
C MET A 315 -5.98 12.27 19.45
N GLY A 316 -4.68 12.01 19.33
CA GLY A 316 -4.02 10.78 19.69
C GLY A 316 -2.68 11.11 20.33
N ASN A 317 -2.41 10.57 21.52
CA ASN A 317 -1.29 10.98 22.37
C ASN A 317 0.12 10.53 21.92
N ASN A 318 0.33 10.19 20.64
CA ASN A 318 1.67 9.99 20.09
C ASN A 318 1.74 10.27 18.58
N ILE A 319 2.92 10.69 18.13
CA ILE A 319 3.26 11.04 16.74
C ILE A 319 2.93 9.90 15.77
N GLU A 320 2.97 8.65 16.23
CA GLU A 320 2.67 7.45 15.44
C GLU A 320 1.16 7.28 15.16
N SER A 321 0.29 7.70 16.07
CA SER A 321 -1.16 7.80 15.88
C SER A 321 -1.52 8.94 14.91
N THR A 322 -0.84 10.08 15.04
CA THR A 322 -0.99 11.21 14.12
C THR A 322 -0.52 10.84 12.71
N ILE A 323 0.64 10.20 12.55
CA ILE A 323 1.13 9.76 11.23
C ILE A 323 0.23 8.68 10.65
N ASN A 324 -0.27 7.72 11.44
CA ASN A 324 -1.21 6.72 10.93
C ASN A 324 -2.53 7.35 10.50
N SER A 325 -3.12 8.25 11.30
CA SER A 325 -4.36 8.95 10.92
C SER A 325 -4.17 9.87 9.71
N THR A 326 -3.06 10.61 9.61
CA THR A 326 -2.71 11.40 8.43
C THR A 326 -2.41 10.51 7.21
N PHE A 327 -1.78 9.35 7.38
CA PHE A 327 -1.55 8.38 6.30
C PHE A 327 -2.87 7.74 5.83
N PHE A 328 -3.81 7.49 6.75
CA PHE A 328 -5.15 7.02 6.44
C PHE A 328 -6.04 8.09 5.78
N GLU A 329 -5.89 9.37 6.14
CA GLU A 329 -6.55 10.51 5.48
C GLU A 329 -5.89 10.91 4.15
N CYS A 330 -4.60 10.59 3.95
CA CYS A 330 -3.93 10.73 2.67
C CYS A 330 -4.26 9.57 1.70
N LEU A 331 -4.55 8.37 2.23
CA LEU A 331 -5.03 7.22 1.45
C LEU A 331 -6.53 7.23 1.21
N ALA A 332 -7.31 7.78 2.14
CA ALA A 332 -8.66 8.24 1.88
C ALA A 332 -8.54 9.52 1.06
N GLY A 333 -8.29 9.38 -0.25
CA GLY A 333 -8.25 10.52 -1.16
C GLY A 333 -9.39 11.49 -0.85
N PRO A 334 -9.18 12.82 -0.98
CA PRO A 334 -10.19 13.80 -0.65
C PRO A 334 -11.51 13.33 -1.23
N SER A 335 -12.58 13.31 -0.42
CA SER A 335 -13.92 12.98 -0.88
C SER A 335 -14.38 14.06 -1.86
N ARG A 336 -13.78 14.04 -3.05
CA ARG A 336 -14.09 14.90 -4.17
C ARG A 336 -15.36 14.34 -4.74
N LEU A 337 -16.46 14.90 -4.27
CA LEU A 337 -17.50 15.25 -5.22
C LEU A 337 -16.85 16.25 -6.17
N GLU A 338 -16.42 15.79 -7.35
CA GLU A 338 -15.92 16.65 -8.43
C GLU A 338 -17.10 17.40 -9.06
N LEU A 339 -17.85 18.12 -8.21
CA LEU A 339 -18.95 18.97 -8.62
C LEU A 339 -18.36 20.33 -8.96
N ASN A 340 -17.96 20.52 -10.21
CA ASN A 340 -17.64 21.84 -10.78
C ASN A 340 -18.93 22.64 -11.05
N TYR A 341 -19.79 22.78 -10.05
CA TYR A 341 -21.05 23.52 -10.13
C TYR A 341 -20.91 24.85 -9.39
N SER A 342 -21.63 25.87 -9.84
CA SER A 342 -21.79 27.08 -9.04
C SER A 342 -22.85 26.85 -7.95
N LEU A 343 -22.83 27.69 -6.90
CA LEU A 343 -23.90 27.71 -5.89
C LEU A 343 -25.28 27.90 -6.54
N ASP A 344 -25.34 28.72 -7.60
CA ASP A 344 -26.57 28.98 -8.33
C ASP A 344 -27.06 27.75 -9.09
N ASP A 345 -26.15 26.95 -9.66
CA ASP A 345 -26.51 25.70 -10.34
C ASP A 345 -27.00 24.64 -9.35
N LEU A 346 -26.37 24.55 -8.16
CA LEU A 346 -26.85 23.68 -7.08
C LEU A 346 -28.25 24.11 -6.61
N LYS A 347 -28.46 25.41 -6.39
CA LYS A 347 -29.79 25.95 -6.03
C LYS A 347 -30.83 25.61 -7.08
N LYS A 348 -30.55 25.90 -8.36
CA LYS A 348 -31.47 25.60 -9.48
C LYS A 348 -31.80 24.11 -9.54
N ALA A 349 -30.82 23.23 -9.37
CA ALA A 349 -31.04 21.79 -9.41
C ALA A 349 -32.02 21.35 -8.30
N PHE A 350 -31.87 21.83 -7.07
CA PHE A 350 -32.77 21.49 -5.97
C PHE A 350 -34.14 22.14 -6.11
N LEU A 351 -34.23 23.41 -6.53
CA LEU A 351 -35.52 24.10 -6.74
C LEU A 351 -36.36 23.45 -7.84
N ASN A 352 -35.72 23.01 -8.93
CA ASN A 352 -36.42 22.46 -10.08
C ASN A 352 -36.87 21.00 -9.87
N ASN A 353 -36.25 20.26 -8.95
CA ASN A 353 -36.42 18.81 -8.83
C ASN A 353 -36.82 18.35 -7.43
N THR A 354 -37.02 19.25 -6.46
CA THR A 354 -37.46 18.90 -5.10
C THR A 354 -38.62 19.80 -4.66
N CYS A 355 -39.19 19.53 -3.48
CA CYS A 355 -40.22 20.37 -2.88
C CYS A 355 -39.67 21.55 -2.05
N LEU A 356 -38.36 21.83 -2.12
CA LEU A 356 -37.74 22.92 -1.37
C LEU A 356 -38.10 24.27 -1.96
N SER A 357 -38.34 25.26 -1.08
CA SER A 357 -38.48 26.66 -1.48
C SER A 357 -37.12 27.36 -1.49
N GLU A 358 -37.03 28.48 -2.20
CA GLU A 358 -35.85 29.35 -2.21
C GLU A 358 -35.52 29.83 -0.79
N GLU A 359 -36.54 30.16 0.00
CA GLU A 359 -36.41 30.55 1.40
C GLU A 359 -35.79 29.44 2.28
N SER A 360 -36.16 28.18 2.06
CA SER A 360 -35.57 27.03 2.76
C SER A 360 -34.10 26.85 2.42
N LEU A 361 -33.71 26.95 1.14
CA LEU A 361 -32.31 26.84 0.73
C LEU A 361 -31.46 27.99 1.26
N ASP A 362 -31.98 29.22 1.22
CA ASP A 362 -31.30 30.39 1.76
C ASP A 362 -31.11 30.30 3.28
N LYS A 363 -32.08 29.72 3.99
CA LYS A 363 -31.94 29.41 5.41
C LYS A 363 -30.76 28.45 5.66
N VAL A 364 -30.66 27.35 4.91
CA VAL A 364 -29.54 26.40 5.04
C VAL A 364 -28.19 27.07 4.75
N ILE A 365 -28.12 27.95 3.74
CA ILE A 365 -26.90 28.71 3.41
C ILE A 365 -26.52 29.67 4.53
N ARG A 366 -27.49 30.39 5.11
CA ARG A 366 -27.24 31.27 6.26
C ARG A 366 -26.71 30.49 7.46
N GLU A 367 -27.37 29.40 7.83
CA GLU A 367 -26.94 28.54 8.94
C GLU A 367 -25.53 27.98 8.71
N TYR A 368 -25.20 27.58 7.48
CA TYR A 368 -23.87 27.12 7.12
C TYR A 368 -22.81 28.23 7.25
N ASN A 369 -23.09 29.42 6.72
CA ASN A 369 -22.17 30.56 6.79
C ASN A 369 -21.95 31.02 8.24
N GLU A 370 -22.98 31.01 9.08
CA GLU A 370 -22.88 31.31 10.51
C GLU A 370 -21.98 30.30 11.25
N GLN A 371 -22.16 28.99 10.98
CA GLN A 371 -21.30 27.94 11.54
C GLN A 371 -19.85 28.08 11.08
N LYS A 372 -19.64 28.49 9.83
CA LYS A 372 -18.31 28.73 9.26
C LYS A 372 -17.61 29.91 9.93
N SER A 373 -18.29 31.06 10.06
CA SER A 373 -17.74 32.24 10.73
C SER A 373 -17.38 31.94 12.20
N GLN A 374 -18.21 31.19 12.93
CA GLN A 374 -17.91 30.79 14.31
C GLN A 374 -16.67 29.88 14.43
N LYS A 375 -16.43 28.99 13.45
CA LYS A 375 -15.22 28.15 13.39
C LYS A 375 -13.96 28.97 13.06
N GLU A 376 -14.06 29.90 12.12
CA GLU A 376 -12.95 30.77 11.73
C GLU A 376 -12.52 31.72 12.86
N ASP A 377 -13.48 32.23 13.64
CA ASP A 377 -13.20 33.08 14.81
C ASP A 377 -12.59 32.29 15.98
N SER A 378 -12.95 31.01 16.13
CA SER A 378 -12.33 30.10 17.12
C SER A 378 -10.88 29.76 16.76
N GLN A 379 -10.57 29.58 15.47
CA GLN A 379 -9.23 29.24 14.96
C GLN A 379 -8.22 30.38 15.00
N LYS A 380 -8.65 31.65 14.96
CA LYS A 380 -7.75 32.82 15.04
C LYS A 380 -7.13 33.05 16.42
N SER A 381 -7.58 32.33 17.46
CA SER A 381 -7.10 32.48 18.85
C SER A 381 -5.93 31.57 19.25
N SER A 382 -5.47 30.67 18.37
CA SER A 382 -4.33 29.77 18.63
C SER A 382 -3.11 30.17 17.81
N ASN A 383 -1.98 30.41 18.49
CA ASN A 383 -0.68 30.87 17.96
C ASN A 383 0.05 29.84 17.05
N GLN A 384 -0.69 28.95 16.37
CA GLN A 384 -0.16 27.82 15.61
C GLN A 384 -0.07 28.10 14.09
N ASN A 385 -0.77 29.10 13.57
CA ASN A 385 -0.82 29.41 12.14
C ASN A 385 0.53 29.87 11.53
N GLU A 386 1.45 30.42 12.33
CA GLU A 386 2.73 30.94 11.81
C GLU A 386 3.73 29.81 11.46
N ILE A 387 3.67 28.68 12.17
CA ILE A 387 4.53 27.51 11.94
C ILE A 387 4.08 26.74 10.69
N PHE A 388 2.77 26.58 10.50
CA PHE A 388 2.21 25.90 9.33
C PHE A 388 2.34 26.73 8.05
N GLN A 389 2.24 28.06 8.12
CA GLN A 389 2.51 28.92 6.96
C GLN A 389 3.98 28.87 6.50
N ARG A 390 4.94 28.64 7.40
CA ARG A 390 6.35 28.39 7.03
C ARG A 390 6.57 27.03 6.39
N LEU A 391 5.88 25.98 6.87
CA LEU A 391 5.93 24.63 6.29
C LEU A 391 5.27 24.57 4.90
N ALA A 392 4.12 25.22 4.71
CA ALA A 392 3.44 25.30 3.41
C ALA A 392 4.31 26.00 2.34
N LYS A 393 5.00 27.09 2.71
CA LYS A 393 5.96 27.76 1.81
C LYS A 393 7.17 26.89 1.43
N LEU A 394 7.64 26.03 2.35
CA LEU A 394 8.71 25.07 2.10
C LEU A 394 8.28 23.96 1.12
N ILE A 395 7.05 23.46 1.30
CA ILE A 395 6.45 22.44 0.44
C ILE A 395 6.15 23.00 -0.97
N GLU A 396 5.59 24.20 -1.08
CA GLU A 396 5.38 24.89 -2.38
C GLU A 396 6.70 25.13 -3.12
N SER A 397 7.78 25.47 -2.41
CA SER A 397 9.11 25.66 -3.01
C SER A 397 9.75 24.35 -3.51
N ASN A 398 9.35 23.20 -2.97
CA ASN A 398 9.82 21.87 -3.38
C ASN A 398 8.95 21.25 -4.48
N ILE A 399 7.65 21.55 -4.49
CA ILE A 399 6.73 21.12 -5.56
C ILE A 399 6.98 21.92 -6.84
N ALA A 400 7.26 23.23 -6.75
CA ALA A 400 7.64 24.06 -7.89
C ALA A 400 8.98 23.65 -8.55
N LYS A 401 9.76 22.76 -7.91
CA LYS A 401 11.00 22.18 -8.48
C LYS A 401 10.82 20.81 -9.13
N LYS A 402 9.62 20.22 -9.07
CA LYS A 402 9.26 19.00 -9.81
C LYS A 402 8.20 19.33 -10.87
N GLU A 403 8.63 20.01 -11.92
CA GLU A 403 7.94 19.93 -13.21
C GLU A 403 8.14 18.52 -13.76
N ILE A 404 7.17 17.64 -13.52
CA ILE A 404 6.91 16.49 -14.39
C ILE A 404 5.47 16.64 -14.84
N THR A 405 5.29 17.50 -15.83
CA THR A 405 4.13 17.49 -16.72
C THR A 405 4.67 17.26 -18.11
N GLU A 406 4.88 16.00 -18.44
CA GLU A 406 4.82 15.55 -19.83
C GLU A 406 3.62 14.61 -19.91
N ASP A 407 2.69 14.95 -20.81
CA ASP A 407 1.71 14.02 -21.35
C ASP A 407 2.49 12.84 -21.95
N PHE A 408 2.69 11.82 -21.14
CA PHE A 408 3.35 10.59 -21.54
C PHE A 408 2.35 9.75 -22.31
N ASP A 409 2.58 9.59 -23.60
CA ASP A 409 1.86 8.68 -24.48
C ASP A 409 2.11 7.23 -24.04
N VAL A 410 1.29 6.75 -23.10
CA VAL A 410 1.46 5.45 -22.42
C VAL A 410 1.31 4.28 -23.40
N GLU A 411 0.58 4.45 -24.51
CA GLU A 411 0.48 3.43 -25.56
C GLU A 411 1.83 3.16 -26.23
N ARG A 412 2.70 4.17 -26.31
CA ARG A 412 4.02 4.07 -26.96
C ARG A 412 5.10 3.46 -26.08
N ILE A 413 4.98 3.58 -24.75
CA ILE A 413 5.92 3.01 -23.76
C ILE A 413 5.79 1.49 -23.65
N LEU A 414 4.59 0.96 -23.90
CA LEU A 414 4.30 -0.45 -23.65
C LEU A 414 4.93 -1.37 -24.70
N ASP A 415 5.53 -0.83 -25.77
CA ASP A 415 6.21 -1.63 -26.78
C ASP A 415 7.60 -2.13 -26.36
N ASP A 416 8.22 -1.53 -25.34
CA ASP A 416 9.59 -1.83 -24.96
C ASP A 416 9.70 -2.36 -23.52
N VAL A 417 10.12 -3.63 -23.38
CA VAL A 417 10.35 -4.28 -22.08
C VAL A 417 11.39 -3.54 -21.27
N GLU A 418 12.40 -2.98 -21.94
CA GLU A 418 13.52 -2.30 -21.29
C GLU A 418 13.03 -1.06 -20.53
N GLN A 419 12.02 -0.36 -21.05
CA GLN A 419 11.40 0.78 -20.39
C GLN A 419 10.59 0.36 -19.15
N ILE A 420 9.89 -0.77 -19.21
CA ILE A 420 9.17 -1.32 -18.05
C ILE A 420 10.15 -1.69 -16.94
N GLU A 421 11.23 -2.40 -17.29
CA GLU A 421 12.26 -2.82 -16.34
C GLU A 421 12.99 -1.61 -15.74
N ALA A 422 13.34 -0.61 -16.56
CA ALA A 422 13.92 0.65 -16.10
C ALA A 422 12.98 1.40 -15.14
N LYS A 423 11.67 1.40 -15.40
CA LYS A 423 10.68 2.01 -14.51
C LYS A 423 10.59 1.28 -13.17
N LEU A 424 10.57 -0.05 -13.17
CA LEU A 424 10.59 -0.85 -11.95
C LEU A 424 11.86 -0.57 -11.12
N LEU A 425 13.03 -0.57 -11.76
CA LEU A 425 14.29 -0.24 -11.12
C LEU A 425 14.29 1.17 -10.52
N LYS A 426 13.77 2.16 -11.26
CA LYS A 426 13.64 3.54 -10.77
C LYS A 426 12.74 3.63 -9.54
N ILE A 427 11.58 2.95 -9.55
CA ILE A 427 10.69 2.89 -8.36
C ILE A 427 11.45 2.32 -7.15
N ALA A 428 12.21 1.24 -7.34
CA ALA A 428 13.00 0.66 -6.25
C ALA A 428 14.10 1.59 -5.74
N GLN A 429 14.80 2.28 -6.65
CA GLN A 429 15.82 3.26 -6.29
C GLN A 429 15.24 4.48 -5.55
N ASP A 430 14.08 4.98 -5.99
CA ASP A 430 13.38 6.11 -5.38
C ASP A 430 12.87 5.76 -3.96
N GLN A 431 12.57 4.49 -3.69
CA GLN A 431 12.13 3.99 -2.39
C GLN A 431 13.27 3.54 -1.48
N ALA A 432 14.52 3.58 -1.93
CA ALA A 432 15.67 3.27 -1.09
C ALA A 432 15.76 4.26 0.08
N ILE A 433 15.68 3.76 1.32
CA ILE A 433 15.85 4.62 2.50
C ILE A 433 17.30 5.11 2.54
N LYS A 434 17.48 6.40 2.24
CA LYS A 434 18.69 7.15 2.58
C LYS A 434 18.41 7.90 3.87
N LEU A 435 19.01 7.48 4.98
CA LEU A 435 19.00 8.32 6.17
C LEU A 435 19.89 9.52 5.89
N ASP A 436 19.30 10.70 5.80
CA ASP A 436 20.06 11.96 5.76
C ASP A 436 20.67 12.19 7.15
N LEU A 437 21.80 11.54 7.41
CA LEU A 437 22.59 11.78 8.59
C LEU A 437 23.27 13.14 8.40
N SER A 438 22.63 14.19 8.93
CA SER A 438 23.25 15.52 8.99
C SER A 438 24.67 15.41 9.56
N PRO A 439 25.61 16.29 9.17
CA PRO A 439 26.96 16.31 9.75
C PRO A 439 26.94 16.36 11.28
N HIS A 440 25.92 17.00 11.87
CA HIS A 440 25.71 17.02 13.31
C HIS A 440 25.36 15.63 13.87
N HIS A 441 24.48 14.87 13.22
CA HIS A 441 24.16 13.49 13.62
C HIS A 441 25.38 12.56 13.48
N LEU A 442 26.17 12.71 12.41
CA LEU A 442 27.42 11.96 12.27
C LEU A 442 28.42 12.30 13.38
N GLU A 443 28.54 13.58 13.75
CA GLU A 443 29.44 13.98 14.84
C GLU A 443 28.92 13.54 16.22
N MET A 444 27.60 13.56 16.44
CA MET A 444 26.97 12.99 17.64
C MET A 444 27.22 11.47 17.73
N LEU A 445 27.07 10.75 16.62
CA LEU A 445 27.40 9.33 16.56
C LEU A 445 28.88 9.13 16.86
N LYS A 446 29.76 9.85 16.17
CA LYS A 446 31.21 9.75 16.35
C LYS A 446 31.64 10.02 17.79
N SER A 447 31.10 11.06 18.44
CA SER A 447 31.38 11.37 19.85
C SER A 447 30.83 10.31 20.81
N GLY A 448 29.62 9.80 20.56
CA GLY A 448 29.06 8.67 21.31
C GLY A 448 29.85 7.37 21.12
N TYR A 449 30.40 7.12 19.92
CA TYR A 449 31.29 6.00 19.69
C TYR A 449 32.65 6.20 20.32
N GLN A 450 33.22 7.41 20.27
CA GLN A 450 34.49 7.72 20.94
C GLN A 450 34.41 7.55 22.45
N SER A 451 33.26 7.81 23.08
CA SER A 451 33.08 7.57 24.51
C SER A 451 32.96 6.09 24.88
N ILE A 452 32.51 5.24 23.94
CA ILE A 452 32.46 3.78 24.09
C ILE A 452 33.80 3.12 23.69
N ALA A 453 34.50 3.71 22.71
CA ALA A 453 35.72 3.22 22.10
C ALA A 453 36.98 3.71 22.84
N ASP A 454 37.04 3.50 24.16
CA ASP A 454 38.34 3.58 24.83
C ASP A 454 39.24 2.48 24.23
N ARG A 455 40.41 2.89 23.74
CA ARG A 455 41.34 2.00 23.03
C ARG A 455 41.73 0.81 23.89
N GLN A 456 41.86 0.99 25.21
CA GLN A 456 42.16 -0.11 26.12
C GLN A 456 41.01 -1.12 26.17
N LEU A 457 39.76 -0.66 26.21
CA LEU A 457 38.57 -1.52 26.14
C LEU A 457 38.47 -2.26 24.81
N LEU A 458 38.81 -1.65 23.67
CA LEU A 458 38.78 -2.34 22.38
C LEU A 458 39.86 -3.40 22.24
N GLU A 459 41.09 -3.12 22.68
CA GLU A 459 42.17 -4.11 22.68
C GLU A 459 41.87 -5.27 23.66
N ILE A 460 41.15 -5.01 24.75
CA ILE A 460 40.70 -6.03 25.72
C ILE A 460 39.51 -6.84 25.20
N LEU A 461 38.48 -6.19 24.65
CA LEU A 461 37.24 -6.83 24.22
C LEU A 461 37.39 -7.53 22.87
N PHE A 462 38.26 -7.02 21.99
CA PHE A 462 38.44 -7.52 20.62
C PHE A 462 39.94 -7.61 20.25
N PRO A 463 40.71 -8.54 20.85
CA PRO A 463 42.17 -8.68 20.67
C PRO A 463 42.57 -9.29 19.31
N TRP A 464 41.77 -9.10 18.27
CA TRP A 464 41.93 -9.80 17.00
C TRP A 464 43.09 -9.23 16.21
N LYS A 465 44.18 -10.00 16.16
CA LYS A 465 45.37 -9.68 15.35
C LYS A 465 45.26 -10.17 13.90
N GLU A 466 44.27 -11.01 13.62
CA GLU A 466 44.06 -11.63 12.32
C GLU A 466 42.64 -11.29 11.81
N LYS A 467 42.54 -10.84 10.56
CA LYS A 467 41.26 -10.51 9.91
C LYS A 467 40.28 -11.68 9.98
N ALA A 468 40.73 -12.89 9.70
CA ALA A 468 39.86 -14.08 9.72
C ALA A 468 39.17 -14.28 11.08
N LYS A 469 39.90 -14.12 12.19
CA LYS A 469 39.35 -14.21 13.55
C LYS A 469 38.40 -13.07 13.87
N ALA A 470 38.66 -11.87 13.34
CA ALA A 470 37.76 -10.73 13.49
C ALA A 470 36.42 -10.96 12.77
N ILE A 471 36.47 -11.42 11.52
CA ILE A 471 35.28 -11.77 10.74
C ILE A 471 34.49 -12.91 11.41
N GLU A 472 35.17 -13.96 11.88
CA GLU A 472 34.53 -15.04 12.65
C GLU A 472 33.86 -14.50 13.93
N GLY A 473 34.53 -13.60 14.65
CA GLY A 473 33.97 -12.92 15.82
C GLY A 473 32.71 -12.12 15.50
N LEU A 474 32.70 -11.40 14.38
CA LEU A 474 31.53 -10.66 13.89
C LEU A 474 30.35 -11.58 13.58
N TYR A 475 30.59 -12.70 12.90
CA TYR A 475 29.54 -13.68 12.64
C TYR A 475 28.98 -14.31 13.92
N ASN A 476 29.84 -14.60 14.89
CA ASN A 476 29.41 -15.07 16.21
C ASN A 476 28.54 -14.04 16.94
N LEU A 477 28.94 -12.76 16.92
CA LEU A 477 28.15 -11.68 17.49
C LEU A 477 26.80 -11.52 16.79
N ALA A 478 26.80 -11.52 15.45
CA ALA A 478 25.59 -11.44 14.65
C ALA A 478 24.59 -12.55 14.98
N SER A 479 25.08 -13.79 15.03
CA SER A 479 24.29 -14.96 15.38
C SER A 479 23.71 -14.83 16.80
N LYS A 480 24.56 -14.49 17.78
CA LYS A 480 24.16 -14.33 19.19
C LYS A 480 23.14 -13.21 19.38
N LYS A 481 23.30 -12.11 18.64
CA LYS A 481 22.47 -10.91 18.74
C LYS A 481 21.31 -10.89 17.74
N LYS A 482 21.15 -11.94 16.93
CA LYS A 482 20.13 -12.07 15.88
C LYS A 482 20.12 -10.88 14.92
N ILE A 483 21.30 -10.35 14.59
CA ILE A 483 21.43 -9.26 13.64
C ILE A 483 21.38 -9.85 12.24
N VAL A 484 20.46 -9.34 11.44
CA VAL A 484 20.26 -9.75 10.05
C VAL A 484 20.72 -8.62 9.14
N LEU A 485 21.66 -8.91 8.25
CA LEU A 485 22.13 -8.01 7.20
C LEU A 485 21.88 -8.64 5.83
N PHE A 486 21.93 -7.81 4.79
CA PHE A 486 21.96 -8.28 3.41
C PHE A 486 23.28 -9.01 3.11
N ASP A 487 23.26 -10.00 2.21
CA ASP A 487 24.44 -10.74 1.74
C ASP A 487 25.54 -9.81 1.25
N THR A 488 25.20 -8.80 0.46
CA THR A 488 26.13 -7.78 -0.04
C THR A 488 26.82 -7.02 1.09
N MET A 489 26.14 -6.81 2.23
CA MET A 489 26.75 -6.12 3.38
C MET A 489 27.74 -7.01 4.11
N TRP A 490 27.49 -8.32 4.16
CA TRP A 490 28.48 -9.27 4.63
C TRP A 490 29.70 -9.33 3.71
N GLU A 491 29.50 -9.29 2.39
CA GLU A 491 30.60 -9.22 1.41
C GLU A 491 31.47 -7.97 1.62
N TYR A 492 30.87 -6.81 1.90
CA TYR A 492 31.63 -5.59 2.24
C TYR A 492 32.43 -5.74 3.54
N ILE A 493 31.85 -6.34 4.58
CA ILE A 493 32.54 -6.58 5.86
C ILE A 493 33.71 -7.56 5.65
N GLU A 494 33.51 -8.63 4.88
CA GLU A 494 34.55 -9.61 4.54
C GLU A 494 35.65 -8.99 3.67
N ALA A 495 35.32 -8.04 2.81
CA ALA A 495 36.27 -7.33 1.96
C ALA A 495 37.08 -6.26 2.73
N GLU A 496 36.60 -5.75 3.87
CA GLU A 496 37.28 -4.67 4.61
C GLU A 496 38.71 -5.05 5.02
N GLU A 497 39.67 -4.22 4.64
CA GLU A 497 41.11 -4.44 4.89
C GLU A 497 41.61 -3.60 6.06
N ASP A 498 40.93 -2.50 6.40
CA ASP A 498 41.29 -1.65 7.52
C ASP A 498 40.87 -2.33 8.84
N MET A 499 41.86 -2.95 9.49
CA MET A 499 41.71 -3.60 10.80
C MET A 499 41.23 -2.64 11.91
N LYS A 500 41.21 -1.31 11.69
CA LYS A 500 40.60 -0.35 12.63
C LYS A 500 39.08 -0.29 12.52
N CYS A 501 38.51 -0.68 11.38
CA CYS A 501 37.06 -0.64 11.14
C CYS A 501 36.36 -1.86 11.76
N LEU A 502 36.97 -3.05 11.75
CA LEU A 502 36.34 -4.28 12.27
C LEU A 502 35.97 -4.22 13.77
N PRO A 503 36.80 -3.65 14.67
CA PRO A 503 36.40 -3.43 16.06
C PRO A 503 35.20 -2.50 16.18
N LEU A 504 35.13 -1.42 15.39
CA LEU A 504 33.99 -0.49 15.39
C LEU A 504 32.70 -1.22 14.97
N ILE A 505 32.77 -2.01 13.90
CA ILE A 505 31.65 -2.85 13.47
C ILE A 505 31.24 -3.78 14.62
N SER A 506 32.20 -4.39 15.32
CA SER A 506 31.90 -5.28 16.46
C SER A 506 31.19 -4.59 17.62
N ILE A 507 31.52 -3.32 17.90
CA ILE A 507 30.80 -2.50 18.87
C ILE A 507 29.35 -2.34 18.42
N LEU A 508 29.11 -1.98 17.16
CA LEU A 508 27.75 -1.85 16.62
C LEU A 508 26.95 -3.14 16.85
N PHE A 509 27.55 -4.29 16.56
CA PHE A 509 26.91 -5.59 16.78
C PHE A 509 26.65 -5.87 18.27
N SER A 510 27.49 -5.36 19.18
CA SER A 510 27.44 -5.66 20.61
C SER A 510 26.42 -4.83 21.39
N ILE A 511 25.99 -3.68 20.87
CA ILE A 511 25.04 -2.78 21.55
C ILE A 511 23.67 -3.46 21.68
N GLU A 512 23.17 -3.52 22.91
CA GLU A 512 21.96 -4.26 23.29
C GLU A 512 20.66 -3.46 23.17
N ASP A 513 20.75 -2.18 22.79
CA ASP A 513 19.58 -1.33 22.58
C ASP A 513 18.76 -1.85 21.38
N ASN A 514 17.60 -2.42 21.71
CA ASN A 514 16.66 -2.99 20.74
C ASN A 514 15.56 -1.99 20.35
N SER A 515 15.69 -0.71 20.69
CA SER A 515 14.76 0.31 20.19
C SER A 515 14.81 0.33 18.66
N MET A 516 13.63 0.46 18.03
CA MET A 516 13.51 0.41 16.58
C MET A 516 14.37 1.47 15.88
N ALA A 517 14.50 2.67 16.50
CA ALA A 517 15.35 3.74 16.00
C ALA A 517 16.82 3.34 15.99
N TYR A 518 17.32 2.78 17.10
CA TYR A 518 18.71 2.35 17.21
C TYR A 518 19.02 1.16 16.29
N TYR A 519 18.08 0.22 16.18
CA TYR A 519 18.20 -0.90 15.26
C TYR A 519 18.30 -0.44 13.80
N LYS A 520 17.40 0.46 13.35
CA LYS A 520 17.45 1.04 11.99
C LYS A 520 18.75 1.79 11.74
N MET A 521 19.20 2.60 12.69
CA MET A 521 20.47 3.32 12.60
C MET A 521 21.66 2.35 12.47
N LYS A 522 21.69 1.29 13.29
CA LYS A 522 22.75 0.28 13.21
C LYS A 522 22.77 -0.38 11.83
N ILE A 523 21.62 -0.87 11.36
CA ILE A 523 21.52 -1.49 10.04
C ILE A 523 21.94 -0.50 8.95
N TYR A 524 21.57 0.77 9.05
CA TYR A 524 21.99 1.80 8.12
C TYR A 524 23.51 1.98 8.11
N ILE A 525 24.16 2.18 9.26
CA ILE A 525 25.62 2.31 9.34
C ILE A 525 26.31 1.05 8.78
N LEU A 526 25.83 -0.13 9.15
CA LEU A 526 26.36 -1.40 8.65
C LEU A 526 26.11 -1.60 7.15
N SER A 527 25.17 -0.88 6.54
CA SER A 527 24.87 -0.95 5.12
C SER A 527 25.59 0.10 4.26
N HIS A 528 26.39 0.96 4.89
CA HIS A 528 27.06 2.10 4.24
C HIS A 528 28.55 2.11 4.61
N PRO A 529 29.39 1.33 3.90
CA PRO A 529 30.82 1.17 4.21
C PRO A 529 31.61 2.49 4.31
N GLU A 530 31.20 3.52 3.57
CA GLU A 530 31.77 4.85 3.63
C GLU A 530 31.64 5.49 5.02
N LEU A 531 30.62 5.11 5.80
CA LEU A 531 30.43 5.61 7.16
C LEU A 531 31.41 4.97 8.15
N TRP A 532 31.86 3.73 7.91
CA TRP A 532 32.74 3.02 8.85
C TRP A 532 34.04 3.78 9.10
N LYS A 533 34.64 4.29 8.02
CA LYS A 533 35.88 5.10 8.08
C LYS A 533 35.65 6.46 8.72
N SER A 534 34.47 7.06 8.52
CA SER A 534 34.14 8.35 9.12
C SER A 534 33.92 8.26 10.63
N LEU A 535 33.45 7.10 11.08
CA LEU A 535 33.22 6.76 12.48
C LEU A 535 34.48 6.18 13.15
N ALA A 536 35.44 5.66 12.37
CA ALA A 536 36.73 5.26 12.89
C ALA A 536 37.38 6.49 13.57
N PRO A 537 37.79 6.38 14.85
CA PRO A 537 38.33 7.55 15.53
C PRO A 537 39.61 8.00 14.81
N SER A 538 39.77 9.31 14.61
CA SER A 538 41.02 9.90 14.14
C SER A 538 42.08 9.74 15.22
N TRP A 539 42.75 8.59 15.24
CA TRP A 539 43.80 8.28 16.20
C TRP A 539 45.06 9.07 15.87
N ASN A 540 45.12 10.30 16.37
CA ASN A 540 46.34 11.08 16.36
C ASN A 540 47.21 10.66 17.55
N LYS A 541 48.43 10.17 17.29
CA LYS A 541 49.38 9.68 18.32
C LYS A 541 49.64 10.70 19.42
N GLU A 542 49.43 11.99 19.17
CA GLU A 542 49.67 13.08 20.12
C GLU A 542 48.62 13.14 21.25
N ASN A 543 47.37 12.76 21.00
CA ASN A 543 46.31 12.77 22.03
C ASN A 543 46.44 11.60 23.04
N MET A 544 47.32 10.62 22.78
CA MET A 544 47.54 9.46 23.64
C MET A 544 48.52 9.71 24.80
N LYS A 545 49.22 10.86 24.84
CA LYS A 545 50.16 11.17 25.92
C LYS A 545 49.49 11.65 27.22
N ASN A 546 48.20 11.98 27.19
CA ASN A 546 47.51 12.63 28.30
C ASN A 546 46.56 11.72 29.09
N TYR A 547 46.47 10.43 28.76
CA TYR A 547 45.68 9.48 29.54
C TYR A 547 46.62 8.65 30.43
N PRO A 548 46.58 8.83 31.77
CA PRO A 548 47.35 7.99 32.68
C PRO A 548 46.78 6.57 32.66
N ILE A 549 47.70 5.59 32.60
CA ILE A 549 47.42 4.15 32.67
C ILE A 549 46.84 3.79 34.04
#